data_AF-A0A812TGK9-F1
#
_entry.id   AF-A0A812TGK9-F1
#
_cell.length_a   1.000
_cell.length_b   1.000
_cell.length_c   1.000
_cell.angle_alpha   90.00
_cell.angle_beta   90.00
_cell.angle_gamma   90.00
#
_symmetry.space_group_name_H-M   'P 1'
#
loop_
_entity.id
_entity.type
_entity.pdbx_description
1 polymer ?
#
loop_
_entity_poly.entity_id
_entity_poly.type
_entity_poly.pdbx_seq_one_letter_code
_entity_poly.pdbx_strand_id
1 'polypeptide(L)'
;MKPWAICEHLADLCLEEFFAQGDKEKELGIPVQMLNDRDKVNRPNSQVGFIEFVIAPLAEQMAMIFPGLSFLPANLSANTQNWAEIWKQGSSASAEEIEKFDARIAKVTGRFKAFNQRREVNVRQSLSVQSEVSGEL
;
A
#
# COMPACT_ATOMS: atom_id res chain seq x y z
N MET A 1 -5.13 -7.53 0.74
CA MET A 1 -3.95 -7.53 1.62
C MET A 1 -4.28 -8.26 2.88
N LYS A 2 -3.24 -8.80 3.49
CA LYS A 2 -3.32 -9.55 4.72
C LYS A 2 -3.03 -8.63 5.91
N PRO A 3 -3.34 -9.08 7.14
CA PRO A 3 -2.86 -8.45 8.35
C PRO A 3 -1.35 -8.18 8.31
N TRP A 4 -0.92 -7.17 9.07
CA TRP A 4 0.45 -6.67 9.10
C TRP A 4 1.51 -7.78 9.15
N ALA A 5 1.45 -8.66 10.15
CA ALA A 5 2.46 -9.71 10.35
C ALA A 5 2.68 -10.60 9.12
N ILE A 6 1.62 -10.87 8.36
CA ILE A 6 1.72 -11.66 7.13
C ILE A 6 2.32 -10.81 6.00
N CYS A 7 1.87 -9.56 5.85
CA CYS A 7 2.41 -8.67 4.82
C CYS A 7 3.89 -8.34 5.03
N GLU A 8 4.31 -8.16 6.28
CA GLU A 8 5.70 -7.94 6.64
C GLU A 8 6.56 -9.15 6.28
N HIS A 9 6.14 -10.35 6.71
CA HIS A 9 6.86 -11.58 6.42
C HIS A 9 6.96 -11.87 4.92
N LEU A 10 5.88 -11.68 4.16
CA LEU A 10 5.90 -11.86 2.70
C LEU A 10 6.81 -10.84 2.01
N ALA A 11 6.88 -9.61 2.52
CA ALA A 11 7.82 -8.62 1.99
C ALA A 11 9.28 -9.04 2.19
N ASP A 12 9.60 -9.69 3.33
CA ASP A 12 10.94 -10.23 3.57
C ASP A 12 11.28 -11.33 2.58
N LEU A 13 10.40 -12.33 2.43
CA LEU A 13 10.62 -13.44 1.50
C LEU A 13 10.80 -12.94 0.05
N CYS A 14 9.97 -12.00 -0.41
CA CYS A 14 10.09 -11.45 -1.76
C CYS A 14 11.40 -10.66 -1.95
N LEU A 15 11.80 -9.86 -0.96
CA LEU A 15 13.06 -9.12 -1.06
C LEU A 15 14.27 -10.04 -0.98
N GLU A 16 14.24 -11.07 -0.14
CA GLU A 16 15.29 -12.10 -0.10
C GLU A 16 15.48 -12.77 -1.47
N GLU A 17 14.39 -13.10 -2.16
CA GLU A 17 14.44 -13.65 -3.51
C GLU A 17 15.04 -12.66 -4.52
N PHE A 18 14.60 -11.39 -4.51
CA PHE A 18 15.15 -10.35 -5.38
C PHE A 18 16.64 -10.13 -5.13
N PHE A 19 17.06 -10.15 -3.87
CA PHE A 19 18.45 -9.99 -3.50
C PHE A 19 19.30 -11.18 -3.91
N ALA A 20 18.80 -12.41 -3.76
CA ALA A 20 19.47 -13.60 -4.27
C ALA A 20 19.67 -13.53 -5.79
N GLN A 21 18.67 -13.05 -6.52
CA GLN A 21 18.81 -12.79 -7.96
C GLN A 21 19.88 -11.72 -8.22
N GLY A 22 19.85 -10.59 -7.50
CA GLY A 22 20.79 -9.50 -7.69
C GLY A 22 22.24 -9.89 -7.40
N ASP A 23 22.48 -10.71 -6.38
CA ASP A 23 23.80 -11.25 -6.09
C ASP A 23 24.28 -12.14 -7.25
N LYS A 24 23.38 -12.94 -7.83
CA LYS A 24 23.72 -13.76 -8.99
C LYS A 24 24.02 -12.92 -10.24
N GLU A 25 23.27 -11.83 -10.44
CA GLU A 25 23.54 -10.85 -11.49
C GLU A 25 24.95 -10.24 -11.32
N LYS A 26 25.34 -9.85 -10.10
CA LYS A 26 26.70 -9.36 -9.78
C LYS A 26 27.78 -10.39 -10.14
N GLU A 27 27.61 -11.65 -9.71
CA GLU A 27 28.57 -12.73 -10.00
C GLU A 27 28.76 -12.97 -11.50
N LEU A 28 27.69 -12.83 -12.28
CA LEU A 28 27.70 -13.05 -13.73
C LEU A 28 28.15 -11.80 -14.52
N GLY A 29 28.44 -10.68 -13.86
CA GLY A 29 28.76 -9.41 -14.52
C GLY A 29 27.56 -8.78 -15.25
N ILE A 30 26.34 -9.14 -14.87
CA ILE A 30 25.09 -8.59 -15.42
C ILE A 30 24.69 -7.34 -14.63
N PRO A 31 24.21 -6.27 -15.28
CA PRO A 31 23.69 -5.11 -14.56
C PRO A 31 22.54 -5.47 -13.62
N VAL A 32 22.73 -5.24 -12.32
CA VAL A 32 21.75 -5.53 -11.27
C VAL A 32 20.55 -4.58 -11.36
N GLN A 33 19.35 -5.14 -11.31
CA GLN A 33 18.13 -4.32 -11.28
C GLN A 33 17.97 -3.59 -9.94
N MET A 34 17.34 -2.41 -9.96
CA MET A 34 17.26 -1.51 -8.80
C MET A 34 16.69 -2.18 -7.53
N LEU A 35 15.68 -3.04 -7.67
CA LEU A 35 15.04 -3.73 -6.54
C LEU A 35 15.78 -5.00 -6.10
N ASN A 36 16.74 -5.45 -6.89
CA ASN A 36 17.54 -6.65 -6.63
C ASN A 36 18.84 -6.33 -5.89
N ASP A 37 19.22 -5.05 -5.82
CA ASP A 37 20.46 -4.63 -5.17
C ASP A 37 20.25 -4.39 -3.67
N ARG A 38 20.54 -5.41 -2.84
CA ARG A 38 20.41 -5.36 -1.37
C ARG A 38 21.15 -4.20 -0.71
N ASP A 39 22.19 -3.68 -1.35
CA ASP A 39 22.99 -2.57 -0.82
C ASP A 39 22.31 -1.20 -1.02
N LYS A 40 21.27 -1.14 -1.87
CA LYS A 40 20.58 0.11 -2.24
C LYS A 40 19.11 0.14 -1.84
N VAL A 41 18.49 -1.02 -1.65
CA VAL A 41 17.06 -1.08 -1.35
C VAL A 41 16.78 -0.66 0.10
N ASN A 42 16.04 0.44 0.26
CA ASN A 42 15.37 0.76 1.50
C ASN A 42 14.04 -0.02 1.56
N ARG A 43 14.00 -1.10 2.34
CA ARG A 43 12.83 -2.00 2.45
C ARG A 43 11.52 -1.24 2.73
N PRO A 44 11.39 -0.43 3.80
CA PRO A 44 10.14 0.27 4.07
C PRO A 44 9.70 1.20 2.93
N ASN A 45 10.63 1.97 2.36
CA ASN A 45 10.32 2.91 1.29
C ASN A 45 9.88 2.18 0.01
N SER A 46 10.54 1.06 -0.32
CA SER A 46 10.18 0.18 -1.43
C SER A 46 8.75 -0.36 -1.28
N GLN A 47 8.39 -0.85 -0.08
CA GLN A 47 7.05 -1.37 0.20
C GLN A 47 5.96 -0.28 0.14
N VAL A 48 6.23 0.91 0.68
CA VAL A 48 5.33 2.06 0.54
C VAL A 48 5.14 2.45 -0.93
N GLY A 49 6.21 2.42 -1.74
CA GLY A 49 6.12 2.65 -3.18
C GLY A 49 5.28 1.61 -3.92
N PHE A 50 5.48 0.33 -3.61
CA PHE A 50 4.68 -0.73 -4.19
C PHE A 50 3.19 -0.60 -3.81
N ILE A 51 2.90 -0.24 -2.56
CA ILE A 51 1.55 0.06 -2.12
C ILE A 51 0.97 1.26 -2.90
N GLU A 52 1.69 2.37 -2.97
CA GLU A 52 1.23 3.61 -3.60
C GLU A 52 0.90 3.44 -5.08
N PHE A 53 1.80 2.78 -5.83
CA PHE A 53 1.74 2.77 -7.29
C PHE A 53 1.10 1.52 -7.88
N VAL A 54 1.14 0.37 -7.19
CA VAL A 54 0.63 -0.89 -7.73
C VAL A 54 -0.59 -1.37 -6.96
N ILE A 55 -0.48 -1.50 -5.64
CA ILE A 55 -1.53 -2.15 -4.85
C ILE A 55 -2.73 -1.22 -4.61
N ALA A 56 -2.51 0.08 -4.39
CA ALA A 56 -3.59 1.02 -4.13
C ALA A 56 -4.59 1.12 -5.30
N PRO A 57 -4.16 1.34 -6.57
CA PRO A 57 -5.09 1.32 -7.71
C PRO A 57 -5.86 -0.01 -7.82
N LEU A 58 -5.18 -1.14 -7.67
CA LEU A 58 -5.81 -2.46 -7.76
C LEU A 58 -6.87 -2.65 -6.66
N ALA A 59 -6.53 -2.32 -5.41
CA ALA A 59 -7.41 -2.49 -4.26
C ALA A 59 -8.68 -1.65 -4.36
N GLU A 60 -8.57 -0.42 -4.87
CA GLU A 60 -9.72 0.46 -5.11
C GLU A 60 -10.68 -0.17 -6.12
N GLN A 61 -10.17 -0.66 -7.25
CA GLN A 61 -11.02 -1.34 -8.25
C GLN A 61 -11.67 -2.60 -7.67
N MET A 62 -10.89 -3.42 -6.96
CA MET A 62 -11.42 -4.64 -6.32
C MET A 62 -12.52 -4.33 -5.30
N ALA A 63 -12.34 -3.30 -4.47
CA ALA A 63 -13.33 -2.92 -3.47
C ALA A 63 -14.59 -2.30 -4.10
N MET A 64 -14.49 -1.67 -5.27
CA MET A 64 -15.68 -1.20 -6.01
C MET A 64 -16.48 -2.35 -6.61
N ILE A 65 -15.80 -3.31 -7.25
CA ILE A 65 -16.44 -4.43 -7.96
C ILE A 65 -16.98 -5.48 -6.96
N PHE A 66 -16.24 -5.73 -5.88
CA PHE A 66 -16.56 -6.75 -4.89
C PHE A 66 -16.80 -6.09 -3.53
N PRO A 67 -18.07 -5.83 -3.14
CA PRO A 67 -18.39 -5.13 -1.90
C PRO A 67 -17.82 -5.79 -0.65
N GLY A 68 -17.70 -7.13 -0.62
CA GLY A 68 -17.08 -7.89 0.46
C GLY A 68 -15.58 -7.62 0.67
N LEU A 69 -14.95 -6.88 -0.24
CA LEU A 69 -13.56 -6.45 -0.15
C LEU A 69 -13.41 -4.98 0.26
N SER A 70 -14.46 -4.35 0.80
CA SER A 70 -14.42 -2.96 1.31
C SER A 70 -13.42 -2.72 2.44
N PHE A 71 -12.97 -3.77 3.13
CA PHE A 71 -11.96 -3.68 4.17
C PHE A 71 -10.54 -3.44 3.63
N LEU A 72 -10.28 -3.71 2.34
CA LEU A 72 -8.94 -3.64 1.76
C LEU A 72 -8.26 -2.27 1.90
N PRO A 73 -8.92 -1.13 1.61
CA PRO A 73 -8.29 0.19 1.74
C PRO A 73 -7.91 0.53 3.20
N ALA A 74 -8.72 0.10 4.17
CA ALA A 74 -8.41 0.29 5.59
C ALA A 74 -7.17 -0.51 5.99
N ASN A 75 -7.09 -1.78 5.58
CA ASN A 75 -5.91 -2.62 5.82
C ASN A 75 -4.65 -2.06 5.14
N LEU A 76 -4.75 -1.53 3.91
CA LEU A 76 -3.61 -0.85 3.27
C LEU A 76 -3.15 0.38 4.03
N SER A 77 -4.09 1.19 4.51
CA SER A 77 -3.76 2.38 5.27
C SER A 77 -2.96 2.00 6.52
N ALA A 78 -3.41 0.99 7.26
CA ALA A 78 -2.71 0.49 8.45
C ALA A 78 -1.32 -0.07 8.11
N ASN A 79 -1.21 -0.93 7.10
CA ASN A 79 0.09 -1.48 6.68
C ASN A 79 1.06 -0.38 6.21
N THR A 80 0.56 0.65 5.52
CA THR A 80 1.37 1.80 5.10
C THR A 80 1.93 2.57 6.29
N GLN A 81 1.13 2.72 7.36
CA GLN A 81 1.57 3.36 8.60
C GLN A 81 2.62 2.52 9.34
N ASN A 82 2.43 1.20 9.44
CA ASN A 82 3.40 0.31 10.07
C ASN A 82 4.75 0.32 9.33
N TRP A 83 4.74 0.35 7.98
CA TRP A 83 5.96 0.57 7.21
C TRP A 83 6.62 1.91 7.54
N ALA A 84 5.82 2.95 7.77
CA ALA A 84 6.35 4.25 8.17
C ALA A 84 7.06 4.20 9.54
N GLU A 85 6.47 3.49 10.49
CA GLU A 85 7.04 3.28 11.82
C GLU A 85 8.37 2.52 11.76
N ILE A 86 8.44 1.44 10.99
CA ILE A 86 9.69 0.69 10.78
C ILE A 86 10.77 1.58 10.18
N TRP A 87 10.42 2.38 9.17
CA TRP A 87 11.37 3.30 8.57
C TRP A 87 11.93 4.28 9.59
N LYS A 88 11.06 4.90 10.40
CA LYS A 88 11.48 5.86 11.44
C LYS A 88 12.36 5.21 12.51
N GLN A 89 12.02 4.01 12.97
CA GLN A 89 12.79 3.28 13.99
C GLN A 89 14.17 2.86 13.49
N GLY A 90 14.28 2.47 12.22
CA GLY A 90 15.53 2.00 11.62
C GLY A 90 16.38 3.09 10.95
N SER A 91 15.85 4.31 10.78
CA SER A 91 16.56 5.40 10.11
C SER A 91 17.27 6.33 11.09
N SER A 92 18.45 6.83 10.70
CA SER A 92 19.03 8.05 11.26
C SER A 92 18.69 9.27 10.39
N ALA A 93 17.47 9.29 9.84
CA ALA A 93 17.02 10.33 8.92
C ALA A 93 16.90 11.69 9.62
N SER A 94 17.18 12.75 8.87
CA SER A 94 16.97 14.13 9.33
C SER A 94 15.49 14.44 9.53
N ALA A 95 15.20 15.49 10.31
CA ALA A 95 13.82 15.96 10.51
C ALA A 95 13.10 16.28 9.18
N GLU A 96 13.83 16.84 8.21
CA GLU A 96 13.29 17.15 6.87
C GLU A 96 12.92 15.88 6.09
N GLU A 97 13.75 14.83 6.16
CA GLU A 97 13.45 13.54 5.51
C GLU A 97 12.24 12.85 6.15
N ILE A 98 12.14 12.91 7.49
CA ILE A 98 10.97 12.40 8.22
C ILE A 98 9.71 13.14 7.80
N GLU A 99 9.74 14.47 7.72
CA GLU A 99 8.60 15.28 7.31
C GLU A 99 8.15 14.95 5.88
N LYS A 100 9.09 14.86 4.93
CA LYS A 100 8.79 14.48 3.54
C LYS A 100 8.16 13.10 3.46
N PHE A 101 8.68 12.15 4.24
CA PHE A 101 8.16 10.80 4.27
C PHE A 101 6.75 10.77 4.91
N ASP A 102 6.53 11.47 6.01
CA ASP A 102 5.21 11.61 6.62
C ASP A 102 4.19 12.25 5.70
N ALA A 103 4.57 13.27 4.94
CA ALA A 103 3.71 13.88 3.93
C ALA A 103 3.31 12.86 2.84
N ARG A 104 4.25 12.00 2.42
CA ARG A 104 3.95 10.90 1.49
C ARG A 104 3.00 9.87 2.10
N ILE A 105 3.23 9.45 3.35
CA ILE A 105 2.35 8.51 4.05
C ILE A 105 0.95 9.09 4.22
N ALA A 106 0.84 10.37 4.56
CA ALA A 106 -0.43 11.09 4.66
C ALA A 106 -1.17 11.12 3.31
N LYS A 107 -0.45 11.34 2.20
CA LYS A 107 -1.02 11.30 0.85
C LYS A 107 -1.55 9.89 0.51
N VAL A 108 -0.76 8.84 0.74
CA VAL A 108 -1.15 7.46 0.44
C VAL A 108 -2.32 7.00 1.30
N THR A 109 -2.27 7.26 2.61
CA THR A 109 -3.37 6.89 3.53
C THR A 109 -4.63 7.75 3.28
N GLY A 110 -4.47 9.02 2.94
CA GLY A 110 -5.54 9.92 2.56
C GLY A 110 -6.29 9.47 1.31
N ARG A 111 -5.59 8.88 0.33
CA ARG A 111 -6.20 8.26 -0.85
C ARG A 111 -7.23 7.19 -0.46
N PHE A 112 -6.87 6.28 0.46
CA PHE A 112 -7.79 5.22 0.93
C PHE A 112 -8.99 5.78 1.68
N LYS A 113 -8.79 6.79 2.53
CA LYS A 113 -9.87 7.48 3.24
C LYS A 113 -10.85 8.14 2.27
N ALA A 114 -10.33 8.89 1.30
CA ALA A 114 -11.14 9.56 0.30
C ALA A 114 -11.91 8.57 -0.58
N PHE A 115 -11.30 7.43 -0.93
CA PHE A 115 -11.98 6.35 -1.64
C PHE A 115 -13.16 5.78 -0.85
N ASN A 116 -12.95 5.45 0.43
CA ASN A 116 -14.01 4.90 1.28
C ASN A 116 -15.18 5.89 1.45
N GLN A 117 -14.88 7.18 1.68
CA GLN A 117 -15.91 8.22 1.77
C GLN A 117 -16.74 8.32 0.49
N ARG A 118 -16.11 8.36 -0.70
CA ARG A 118 -16.83 8.39 -1.98
C ARG A 118 -17.71 7.16 -2.16
N ARG A 119 -17.21 5.97 -1.80
CA ARG A 119 -18.00 4.73 -1.87
C ARG A 119 -19.22 4.76 -0.95
N GLU A 120 -19.06 5.18 0.31
CA GLU A 120 -20.17 5.26 1.26
C GLU A 120 -21.27 6.21 0.79
N VAL A 121 -20.89 7.37 0.24
CA VAL A 121 -21.83 8.33 -0.35
C VAL A 121 -22.60 7.68 -1.51
N ASN A 122 -21.91 7.01 -2.43
CA ASN A 122 -22.54 6.35 -3.59
C ASN A 122 -23.53 5.24 -3.16
N VAL A 123 -23.19 4.46 -2.14
CA VAL A 123 -24.07 3.41 -1.60
C VAL A 123 -25.32 4.04 -0.96
N ARG A 124 -25.16 5.10 -0.15
CA ARG A 124 -26.30 5.79 0.47
C ARG A 124 -27.25 6.39 -0.56
N GLN A 125 -26.72 7.05 -1.59
CA GLN A 125 -27.53 7.61 -2.68
C GLN A 125 -28.29 6.53 -3.46
N SER A 126 -27.66 5.37 -3.67
CA SER A 126 -28.32 4.25 -4.36
C SER A 126 -29.47 3.66 -3.54
N LEU A 127 -29.30 3.56 -2.21
CA LEU A 127 -30.34 3.06 -1.30
C LEU A 127 -31.51 4.05 -1.15
N SER A 128 -31.26 5.36 -1.14
CA SER A 128 -32.33 6.37 -1.07
C SER A 128 -33.22 6.32 -2.32
N VAL A 129 -32.62 6.23 -3.51
CA VAL A 129 -33.35 6.11 -4.78
C VAL A 129 -34.20 4.83 -4.81
N GLN A 130 -33.69 3.70 -4.31
CA GLN A 130 -34.48 2.46 -4.24
C GLN A 130 -35.68 2.55 -3.28
N SER A 131 -35.54 3.30 -2.18
CA SER A 131 -36.64 3.49 -1.22
C SER A 131 -37.76 4.38 -1.75
N GLU A 132 -37.43 5.41 -2.54
CA GLU A 132 -38.40 6.30 -3.19
C GLU A 132 -39.23 5.53 -4.23
N VAL A 133 -38.59 4.71 -5.07
CA VAL A 133 -39.27 3.87 -6.08
C VAL A 133 -40.18 2.81 -5.46
N SER A 134 -39.83 2.31 -4.27
CA SER A 134 -40.62 1.25 -3.60
C SER A 134 -41.82 1.79 -2.82
N GLY A 135 -41.89 3.11 -2.57
CA GLY A 135 -42.98 3.76 -1.83
C GLY A 135 -44.12 4.30 -2.71
N GLU A 136 -44.00 4.23 -4.04
CA GLU A 136 -45.00 4.70 -5.01
C GLU A 136 -45.92 3.57 -5.56
N LEU A 137 -45.89 2.37 -4.96
CA LEU A 137 -46.79 1.23 -5.24
C LEU A 137 -47.66 0.91 -4.03
#